data_AF-A0A328APQ1-F1
#
_entry.id   AF-A0A328APQ1-F1
#
_cell.length_a   1.000
_cell.length_b   1.000
_cell.length_c   1.000
_cell.angle_alpha   90.00
_cell.angle_beta   90.00
_cell.angle_gamma   90.00
#
_symmetry.space_group_name_H-M   'P 1'
#
loop_
_entity.id
_entity.type
_entity.pdbx_description
1 polymer ?
#
loop_
_entity_poly.entity_id
_entity_poly.type
_entity_poly.pdbx_seq_one_letter_code
_entity_poly.pdbx_strand_id
1 'polypeptide(L)'
;MTEAIARIPFDHFVIWDGSRCAAQAGSLRSRALGLVEEPWTPIQLRTLVQRAARLCEGAGLDPDTVREAVRMHQSARAAAYYLVRKTLAGEYLAVTDIPWPVGARGPIRAGSAIMDRQGRIMVETRPATHLEARSLARA
;
A
#
# COMPACT_ATOMS: atom_id res chain seq x y z
N MET A 1 -2.23 11.74 19.37
CA MET A 1 -1.53 10.73 18.54
C MET A 1 -1.78 9.29 19.00
N THR A 2 -1.60 8.98 20.30
CA THR A 2 -1.77 7.61 20.85
C THR A 2 -3.16 7.02 20.66
N GLU A 3 -4.21 7.83 20.82
CA GLU A 3 -5.61 7.38 20.71
C GLU A 3 -6.01 7.03 19.26
N ALA A 4 -5.57 7.80 18.26
CA ALA A 4 -5.85 7.53 16.85
C ALA A 4 -5.18 6.24 16.36
N ILE A 5 -3.95 5.97 16.82
CA ILE A 5 -3.23 4.72 16.52
C ILE A 5 -3.92 3.52 17.18
N ALA A 6 -4.46 3.68 18.40
CA ALA A 6 -5.18 2.62 19.10
C ALA A 6 -6.43 2.15 18.34
N ARG A 7 -7.08 3.05 17.57
CA ARG A 7 -8.24 2.74 16.72
C ARG A 7 -7.92 2.00 15.43
N ILE A 8 -6.63 1.81 15.10
CA ILE A 8 -6.23 1.09 13.87
C ILE A 8 -6.24 -0.42 14.16
N PRO A 9 -6.98 -1.24 13.40
CA PRO A 9 -6.94 -2.70 13.59
C PRO A 9 -5.52 -3.26 13.45
N PHE A 10 -5.14 -4.19 14.33
CA PHE A 10 -3.80 -4.78 14.37
C PHE A 10 -3.50 -5.70 13.18
N ASP A 11 -4.56 -6.20 12.55
CA ASP A 11 -4.54 -7.11 11.43
C ASP A 11 -4.52 -6.38 10.08
N HIS A 12 -4.49 -5.05 10.04
CA HIS A 12 -4.37 -4.28 8.80
C HIS A 12 -2.93 -4.01 8.39
N PHE A 13 -2.64 -4.28 7.12
CA PHE A 13 -1.35 -4.10 6.47
C PHE A 13 -1.53 -3.37 5.14
N VAL A 14 -0.46 -2.76 4.67
CA VAL A 14 -0.35 -2.19 3.33
C VAL A 14 0.71 -2.99 2.58
N ILE A 15 0.38 -3.42 1.35
CA ILE A 15 1.30 -4.06 0.42
C ILE A 15 1.45 -3.15 -0.79
N TRP A 16 2.69 -2.87 -1.21
CA TRP A 16 2.98 -2.17 -2.46
C TRP A 16 3.42 -3.17 -3.53
N ASP A 17 2.93 -3.05 -4.76
CA ASP A 17 3.27 -3.99 -5.85
C ASP A 17 4.54 -3.65 -6.64
N GLY A 18 5.23 -2.56 -6.28
CA GLY A 18 6.42 -2.06 -6.98
C GLY A 18 6.11 -1.04 -8.08
N SER A 19 4.84 -0.82 -8.42
CA SER A 19 4.45 0.13 -9.47
C SER A 19 4.46 1.58 -8.98
N ARG A 20 4.60 2.52 -9.92
CA ARG A 20 4.55 3.96 -9.58
C ARG A 20 3.21 4.34 -8.94
N CYS A 21 3.27 5.19 -7.93
CA CYS A 21 2.09 5.79 -7.34
C CYS A 21 1.51 6.84 -8.30
N ALA A 22 0.23 6.70 -8.69
CA ALA A 22 -0.47 7.67 -9.52
C ALA A 22 -0.88 8.96 -8.77
N ALA A 23 -0.44 9.15 -7.52
CA ALA A 23 -0.67 10.38 -6.78
C ALA A 23 0.25 11.51 -7.25
N GLN A 24 -0.23 12.75 -7.17
CA GLN A 24 0.58 13.94 -7.43
C GLN A 24 1.84 13.92 -6.54
N ALA A 25 3.01 14.08 -7.16
CA ALA A 25 4.29 14.11 -6.47
C ALA A 25 4.30 15.20 -5.38
N GLY A 26 4.82 14.85 -4.20
CA GLY A 26 4.88 15.75 -3.04
C GLY A 26 3.57 15.91 -2.26
N SER A 27 2.43 15.43 -2.77
CA SER A 27 1.17 15.41 -2.02
C SER A 27 1.28 14.58 -0.74
N LEU A 28 0.50 14.91 0.29
CA LEU A 28 0.43 14.14 1.55
C LEU A 28 0.19 12.65 1.29
N ARG A 29 -0.68 12.33 0.32
CA ARG A 29 -0.94 10.96 -0.12
C ARG A 29 0.31 10.28 -0.70
N SER A 30 0.99 10.93 -1.65
CA SER A 30 2.22 10.37 -2.24
C SER A 30 3.32 10.14 -1.19
N ARG A 31 3.43 11.06 -0.21
CA ARG A 31 4.39 10.98 0.89
C ARG A 31 4.04 9.86 1.89
N ALA A 32 2.77 9.72 2.25
CA ALA A 32 2.30 8.65 3.12
C ALA A 32 2.50 7.26 2.49
N LEU A 33 2.23 7.12 1.19
CA LEU A 33 2.40 5.86 0.47
C LEU A 33 3.88 5.54 0.23
N GLY A 34 4.73 6.54 -0.04
CA GLY A 34 6.17 6.36 -0.25
C GLY A 34 6.95 5.87 0.98
N LEU A 35 6.33 5.72 2.14
CA LEU A 35 6.90 5.09 3.34
C LEU A 35 6.88 3.55 3.31
N VAL A 36 6.20 2.97 2.31
CA VAL A 36 6.27 1.54 2.01
C VAL A 36 7.33 1.37 0.93
N GLU A 37 8.50 0.91 1.34
CA GLU A 37 9.72 0.93 0.52
C GLU A 37 9.97 -0.41 -0.17
N GLU A 38 9.50 -1.51 0.41
CA GLU A 38 9.75 -2.85 -0.08
C GLU A 38 8.54 -3.41 -0.86
N PRO A 39 8.67 -3.66 -2.17
CA PRO A 39 7.63 -4.32 -2.95
C PRO A 39 7.27 -5.67 -2.37
N TRP A 40 5.97 -6.00 -2.37
CA TRP A 40 5.41 -7.27 -1.91
C TRP A 40 5.77 -7.65 -0.47
N THR A 41 6.17 -6.67 0.35
CA THR A 41 6.41 -6.87 1.78
C THR A 41 5.28 -6.21 2.56
N PRO A 42 4.45 -6.98 3.29
CA PRO A 42 3.36 -6.41 4.07
C PRO A 42 3.89 -5.56 5.23
N ILE A 43 3.48 -4.30 5.28
CA ILE A 43 3.80 -3.39 6.39
C ILE A 43 2.53 -3.15 7.21
N GLN A 44 2.59 -3.32 8.52
CA GLN A 44 1.46 -3.01 9.39
C GLN A 44 1.05 -1.55 9.25
N LEU A 45 -0.25 -1.28 9.11
CA LEU A 45 -0.76 0.08 8.96
C LEU A 45 -0.40 0.95 10.17
N ARG A 46 -0.34 0.36 11.37
CA ARG A 46 0.16 1.04 12.58
C ARG A 46 1.63 1.47 12.44
N THR A 47 2.49 0.60 11.94
CA THR A 47 3.90 0.91 11.67
C THR A 47 4.01 2.01 10.62
N LEU A 48 3.20 1.96 9.57
CA LEU A 48 3.16 3.00 8.55
C LEU A 48 2.78 4.37 9.15
N VAL A 49 1.74 4.41 9.99
CA VAL A 49 1.34 5.63 10.70
C VAL A 49 2.43 6.12 11.65
N GLN A 50 3.14 5.23 12.35
CA GLN A 50 4.27 5.58 13.20
C GLN A 50 5.45 6.14 12.40
N ARG A 51 5.75 5.58 11.22
CA ARG A 51 6.75 6.13 10.29
C ARG A 51 6.33 7.51 9.81
N ALA A 52 5.05 7.68 9.47
CA ALA A 52 4.49 8.93 8.98
C ALA A 52 4.48 10.04 10.04
N ALA A 53 4.20 9.71 11.30
CA ALA A 53 4.32 10.63 12.42
C ALA A 53 5.74 11.16 12.63
N ARG A 54 6.76 10.49 12.06
CA ARG A 54 8.17 10.92 12.13
C ARG A 54 8.61 11.73 10.91
N LEU A 55 7.77 11.90 9.88
CA LEU A 55 8.11 12.65 8.67
C LEU A 55 7.93 14.17 8.85
N CYS A 56 8.96 14.94 8.48
CA CYS A 56 9.06 16.41 8.39
C CYS A 56 9.03 17.22 9.69
N GLU A 57 10.10 18.00 9.89
CA GLU A 57 10.18 19.30 10.59
C GLU A 57 9.33 19.47 11.87
N GLY A 58 9.19 18.39 12.65
CA GLY A 58 8.61 18.42 14.01
C GLY A 58 7.11 18.17 14.12
N ALA A 59 6.35 18.09 13.02
CA ALA A 59 4.88 17.92 13.11
C ALA A 59 4.37 16.51 12.75
N GLY A 60 5.10 15.75 11.92
CA GLY A 60 4.62 14.44 11.45
C GLY A 60 3.40 14.55 10.51
N LEU A 61 2.98 13.42 9.96
CA LEU A 61 1.65 13.29 9.34
C LEU A 61 0.64 12.81 10.38
N ASP A 62 -0.54 13.41 10.37
CA ASP A 62 -1.66 12.96 11.18
C ASP A 62 -2.07 11.51 10.81
N PRO A 63 -2.31 10.63 11.80
CA PRO A 63 -2.71 9.24 11.56
C PRO A 63 -3.92 9.06 10.65
N ASP A 64 -4.94 9.92 10.75
CA ASP A 64 -6.14 9.83 9.94
C ASP A 64 -5.84 10.24 8.50
N THR A 65 -4.92 11.20 8.28
CA THR A 65 -4.41 11.54 6.94
C THR A 65 -3.76 10.34 6.23
N VAL A 66 -2.97 9.53 6.93
CA VAL A 66 -2.33 8.33 6.35
C VAL A 66 -3.37 7.29 5.98
N ARG A 67 -4.35 7.05 6.86
CA ARG A 67 -5.44 6.11 6.60
C ARG A 67 -6.26 6.52 5.38
N GLU A 68 -6.64 7.79 5.32
CA GLU A 68 -7.40 8.33 4.20
C GLU A 68 -6.58 8.32 2.90
N ALA A 69 -5.27 8.60 2.97
CA ALA A 69 -4.39 8.47 1.81
C ALA A 69 -4.38 7.05 1.21
N VAL A 70 -4.29 6.02 2.06
CA VAL A 70 -4.33 4.61 1.62
C VAL A 70 -5.70 4.28 1.01
N ARG A 71 -6.80 4.66 1.68
CA ARG A 71 -8.17 4.41 1.19
C ARG A 71 -8.46 5.11 -0.13
N MET A 72 -8.15 6.40 -0.23
CA MET A 72 -8.31 7.16 -1.46
C MET A 72 -7.50 6.58 -2.61
N HIS A 73 -6.30 6.06 -2.32
CA HIS A 73 -5.46 5.43 -3.34
C HIS A 73 -6.05 4.11 -3.85
N GLN A 74 -6.66 3.30 -2.99
CA GLN A 74 -7.30 2.05 -3.44
C GLN A 74 -8.44 2.26 -4.44
N SER A 75 -9.16 3.37 -4.30
CA SER A 75 -10.23 3.75 -5.23
C SER A 75 -9.71 4.44 -6.50
N ALA A 76 -8.42 4.77 -6.57
CA ALA A 76 -7.84 5.46 -7.71
C ALA A 76 -7.68 4.53 -8.92
N ARG A 77 -7.65 5.11 -10.12
CA ARG A 77 -7.15 4.40 -11.30
C ARG A 77 -5.66 4.13 -11.08
N ALA A 78 -5.20 2.93 -11.42
CA ALA A 78 -3.82 2.49 -11.23
C ALA A 78 -3.42 2.39 -9.74
N ALA A 79 -4.21 1.67 -8.95
CA ALA A 79 -3.92 1.38 -7.56
C ALA A 79 -2.73 0.41 -7.42
N ALA A 80 -1.57 0.94 -7.02
CA ALA A 80 -0.35 0.18 -6.72
C ALA A 80 -0.20 -0.29 -5.26
N TYR A 81 -1.00 0.26 -4.34
CA TYR A 81 -0.92 -0.03 -2.90
C TYR A 81 -2.23 -0.66 -2.45
N TYR A 82 -2.12 -1.76 -1.71
CA TYR A 82 -3.24 -2.60 -1.31
C TYR A 82 -3.35 -2.62 0.22
N LEU A 83 -4.43 -2.05 0.75
CA LEU A 83 -4.85 -2.29 2.14
C LEU A 83 -5.42 -3.70 2.24
N VAL A 84 -4.76 -4.50 3.07
CA VAL A 84 -5.09 -5.90 3.28
C VAL A 84 -5.28 -6.19 4.76
N ARG A 85 -6.04 -7.23 5.06
CA ARG A 85 -6.21 -7.82 6.38
C ARG A 85 -5.48 -9.15 6.44
N LYS A 86 -4.67 -9.36 7.47
CA LYS A 86 -4.05 -10.66 7.75
C LYS A 86 -5.02 -11.57 8.49
N THR A 87 -5.28 -12.76 7.95
CA THR A 87 -6.12 -13.78 8.61
C THR A 87 -5.33 -14.55 9.67
N LEU A 88 -6.04 -15.27 10.54
CA LEU A 88 -5.41 -16.20 11.49
C LEU A 88 -4.64 -17.33 10.78
N ALA A 89 -5.06 -17.69 9.57
CA ALA A 89 -4.37 -18.67 8.73
C ALA A 89 -3.09 -18.11 8.06
N GLY A 90 -2.85 -16.80 8.18
CA GLY A 90 -1.65 -16.12 7.68
C GLY A 90 -1.79 -15.49 6.30
N GLU A 91 -2.97 -15.53 5.69
CA GLU A 91 -3.25 -14.97 4.36
C GLU A 91 -3.52 -13.46 4.44
N TYR A 92 -3.26 -12.74 3.36
CA TYR A 92 -3.54 -11.30 3.25
C TYR A 92 -4.67 -11.07 2.25
N LEU A 93 -5.83 -10.65 2.76
CA LEU A 93 -7.04 -10.44 1.97
C LEU A 93 -7.31 -8.96 1.76
N ALA A 94 -7.77 -8.56 0.58
CA ALA A 94 -8.16 -7.18 0.31
C ALA A 94 -9.25 -6.70 1.29
N VAL A 95 -9.08 -5.54 1.91
CA VAL A 95 -10.07 -4.99 2.86
C VAL A 95 -11.28 -4.40 2.13
N THR A 96 -11.07 -3.86 0.93
CA THR A 96 -12.10 -3.22 0.09
C THR A 96 -11.88 -3.62 -1.36
N ASP A 97 -12.88 -3.35 -2.20
CA ASP A 97 -12.76 -3.48 -3.65
C ASP A 97 -11.65 -2.56 -4.19
N ILE A 98 -10.87 -3.10 -5.14
CA ILE A 98 -9.78 -2.41 -5.85
C ILE A 98 -10.11 -2.50 -7.35
N PRO A 99 -10.77 -1.47 -7.91
CA PRO A 99 -11.34 -1.57 -9.25
C PRO A 99 -10.30 -1.53 -10.37
N TRP A 100 -9.15 -0.89 -10.13
CA TRP A 100 -8.16 -0.59 -11.17
C TRP A 100 -6.70 -0.79 -10.69
N PRO A 101 -6.30 -2.01 -10.28
CA PRO A 101 -4.90 -2.29 -9.88
C PRO A 101 -3.93 -2.14 -11.08
N VAL A 102 -2.70 -1.68 -10.83
CA VAL A 102 -1.72 -1.42 -11.91
C VAL A 102 -1.29 -2.71 -12.61
N GLY A 103 -1.00 -3.74 -11.84
CA GLY A 103 -0.47 -4.99 -12.34
C GLY A 103 -1.52 -6.04 -12.67
N ALA A 104 -2.74 -5.98 -12.12
CA ALA A 104 -3.65 -7.11 -12.19
C ALA A 104 -4.44 -7.18 -13.50
N ARG A 105 -4.85 -8.40 -13.91
CA ARG A 105 -5.69 -8.62 -15.10
C ARG A 105 -7.12 -8.10 -14.98
N GLY A 106 -7.57 -7.79 -13.77
CA GLY A 106 -8.94 -7.34 -13.50
C GLY A 106 -9.10 -6.73 -12.10
N PRO A 107 -10.31 -6.29 -11.76
CA PRO A 107 -10.60 -5.76 -10.44
C PRO A 107 -10.42 -6.83 -9.36
N ILE A 108 -9.98 -6.42 -8.19
CA ILE A 108 -9.86 -7.28 -7.01
C ILE A 108 -11.02 -6.95 -6.08
N ARG A 109 -11.75 -7.98 -5.64
CA ARG A 109 -12.87 -7.80 -4.71
C ARG A 109 -12.40 -7.82 -3.26
N ALA A 110 -13.12 -7.12 -2.40
CA ALA A 110 -12.97 -7.26 -0.95
C ALA A 110 -13.00 -8.75 -0.56
N GLY A 111 -12.11 -9.16 0.33
CA GLY A 111 -11.95 -10.55 0.76
C GLY A 111 -11.12 -11.43 -0.19
N SER A 112 -10.78 -10.98 -1.40
CA SER A 112 -9.89 -11.73 -2.29
C SER A 112 -8.47 -11.79 -1.74
N ALA A 113 -7.81 -12.93 -1.88
CA ALA A 113 -6.42 -13.11 -1.45
C ALA A 113 -5.47 -12.33 -2.36
N ILE A 114 -4.65 -11.47 -1.76
CA ILE A 114 -3.52 -10.79 -2.41
C ILE A 114 -2.26 -11.61 -2.28
N MET A 115 -2.06 -12.22 -1.11
CA MET A 115 -0.89 -13.02 -0.77
C MET A 115 -1.29 -14.17 0.15
N ASP A 116 -0.76 -15.36 -0.08
CA ASP A 116 -1.00 -16.53 0.76
C ASP A 116 -0.10 -16.55 2.01
N ARG A 117 -0.30 -17.56 2.87
CA ARG A 117 0.48 -17.72 4.11
C ARG A 117 1.98 -18.00 3.88
N GLN A 118 2.37 -18.41 2.67
CA GLN A 118 3.76 -18.63 2.29
C GLN A 118 4.40 -17.39 1.65
N GLY A 119 3.66 -16.29 1.54
CA GLY A 119 4.14 -15.07 0.89
C GLY A 119 4.03 -15.10 -0.64
N ARG A 120 3.34 -16.09 -1.22
CA ARG A 120 3.12 -16.15 -2.67
C ARG A 120 2.04 -15.15 -3.07
N ILE A 121 2.30 -14.41 -4.14
CA ILE A 121 1.37 -13.43 -4.71
C ILE A 121 0.24 -14.21 -5.39
N MET A 122 -1.00 -13.91 -5.00
CA MET A 122 -2.21 -14.60 -5.48
C MET A 122 -2.96 -13.81 -6.55
N VAL A 123 -2.66 -12.51 -6.68
CA VAL A 123 -3.18 -11.69 -7.77
C VAL A 123 -2.39 -11.98 -9.05
N GLU A 124 -3.11 -12.29 -10.13
CA GLU A 124 -2.48 -12.43 -11.45
C GLU A 124 -1.94 -11.08 -11.92
N THR A 125 -0.66 -10.83 -11.62
CA THR A 125 0.04 -9.64 -12.07
C THR A 125 0.63 -9.89 -13.46
N ARG A 126 0.51 -8.91 -14.35
CA ARG A 126 1.40 -8.84 -15.50
C ARG A 126 2.81 -8.67 -14.96
N PRO A 127 3.81 -9.44 -15.44
CA PRO A 127 5.19 -9.16 -15.08
C PRO A 127 5.45 -7.69 -15.42
N ALA A 128 6.01 -6.94 -14.46
CA ALA A 128 6.46 -5.59 -14.73
C ALA A 128 7.37 -5.68 -15.95
N THR A 129 6.93 -5.14 -17.09
CA THR A 129 7.77 -5.09 -18.29
C THR A 129 9.08 -4.44 -17.86
N HIS A 130 10.16 -5.19 -18.04
CA HIS A 130 11.53 -4.92 -17.65
C HIS A 130 12.12 -3.76 -18.49
N LEU A 131 11.38 -2.65 -18.58
CA LEU A 131 11.59 -1.53 -19.51
C LEU A 131 11.44 -0.17 -18.82
N GLU A 132 11.75 -0.04 -17.53
CA GLU A 132 12.05 1.25 -16.89
C GLU A 132 13.23 1.20 -15.92
N ALA A 133 14.02 0.11 -15.92
CA ALA A 133 15.24 0.00 -15.11
C ALA A 133 16.51 0.54 -15.82
N ARG A 134 16.39 1.12 -17.02
CA ARG A 134 17.56 1.55 -17.84
C ARG A 134 17.68 3.04 -18.16
N SER A 135 16.76 3.90 -17.71
CA SER A 135 16.86 5.36 -17.97
C SER A 135 17.47 6.20 -16.84
N LEU A 136 18.00 5.58 -15.78
CA LEU A 136 18.78 6.27 -14.73
C LEU A 136 20.28 5.92 -14.73
N ALA A 137 20.76 5.17 -15.73
CA ALA A 137 22.18 4.84 -15.89
C ALA A 137 22.88 5.70 -16.97
N ARG A 138 22.31 6.84 -17.37
CA ARG A 138 22.98 7.87 -18.17
C ARG A 138 22.62 9.25 -17.65
N ALA A 139 23.14 9.55 -16.46
CA ALA A 139 23.76 10.85 -16.22
C ALA A 139 25.19 10.79 -16.78
#